data_AF-A0A9D8T8N2-F1
#
_entry.id   AF-A0A9D8T8N2-F1
#
_cell.length_a   1.000
_cell.length_b   1.000
_cell.length_c   1.000
_cell.angle_alpha   90.00
_cell.angle_beta   90.00
_cell.angle_gamma   90.00
#
_symmetry.space_group_name_H-M   'P 1'
#
loop_
_entity.id
_entity.type
_entity.pdbx_description
1 polymer ?
#
loop_
_entity_poly.entity_id
_entity_poly.type
_entity_poly.pdbx_seq_one_letter_code
_entity_poly.pdbx_strand_id
1 'polypeptide(L)'
;KDALPLRFGHSYTPDWDSWTGFVVSCQGDTQTPGYVNQYSVIAGTAASGDNFAVFFRDSSYPENNELSFSDASEHRFKSISFCNATYSYLSMKHGDAFSKKFEDGDYFKLIIHGYDAEGVETTSKEIYLADFREGKQYLPNTWTVIDLTSLGEVNKLAFDFASSDMGIWGMNTPAYVCLDNIIFEE
;
A
#
# COMPACT_ATOMS: atom_id res chain seq x y z
N LYS A 1 -4.80 -17.76 22.77
CA LYS A 1 -3.95 -17.99 21.58
C LYS A 1 -3.26 -16.68 21.33
N ASP A 2 -1.98 -16.59 21.64
CA ASP A 2 -1.20 -15.41 21.31
C ASP A 2 -1.13 -15.37 19.78
N ALA A 3 -1.82 -14.40 19.18
CA ALA A 3 -1.76 -14.21 17.73
C ALA A 3 -0.30 -14.00 17.36
N LEU A 4 0.22 -14.76 16.40
CA LEU A 4 1.56 -14.56 15.85
C LEU A 4 1.68 -13.08 15.44
N PRO A 5 2.51 -12.26 16.13
CA PRO A 5 2.52 -10.84 15.85
C PRO A 5 3.20 -10.59 14.50
N LEU A 6 2.45 -9.97 13.58
CA LEU A 6 3.02 -9.38 12.38
C LEU A 6 3.95 -8.24 12.76
N ARG A 7 5.06 -8.10 12.05
CA ARG A 7 6.00 -6.99 12.14
C ARG A 7 5.91 -6.17 10.86
N PHE A 8 5.86 -4.86 11.04
CA PHE A 8 5.78 -3.91 9.94
C PHE A 8 7.04 -3.06 9.93
N GLY A 9 7.67 -2.93 8.76
CA GLY A 9 8.77 -1.99 8.55
C GLY A 9 8.31 -0.57 8.82
N HIS A 10 9.08 0.18 9.57
CA HIS A 10 8.76 1.57 9.89
C HIS A 10 10.05 2.31 10.21
N SER A 11 10.19 3.49 9.65
CA SER A 11 11.23 4.43 10.02
C SER A 11 10.66 5.84 10.08
N TYR A 12 11.11 6.62 11.06
CA TYR A 12 10.81 8.03 11.21
C TYR A 12 12.12 8.80 11.27
N THR A 13 12.20 9.87 10.48
CA THR A 13 13.34 10.79 10.36
C THR A 13 12.96 12.14 10.99
N PRO A 14 13.33 12.39 12.26
CA PRO A 14 12.91 13.59 12.98
C PRO A 14 13.33 14.90 12.31
N ASP A 15 14.51 14.93 11.70
CA ASP A 15 15.06 16.14 11.06
C ASP A 15 14.20 16.63 9.90
N TRP A 16 13.42 15.74 9.28
CA TRP A 16 12.57 16.03 8.13
C TRP A 16 11.08 15.88 8.44
N ASP A 17 10.72 15.56 9.70
CA ASP A 17 9.35 15.25 10.13
C ASP A 17 8.67 14.27 9.15
N SER A 18 9.43 13.25 8.73
CA SER A 18 9.06 12.32 7.66
C SER A 18 9.16 10.88 8.14
N TRP A 19 8.32 10.01 7.60
CA TRP A 19 8.32 8.58 7.89
C TRP A 19 8.33 7.78 6.58
N THR A 20 8.55 6.48 6.68
CA THR A 20 8.44 5.52 5.57
C THR A 20 8.08 4.15 6.14
N GLY A 21 7.56 3.26 5.29
CA GLY A 21 7.05 1.95 5.69
C GLY A 21 5.59 2.05 6.12
N PHE A 22 5.26 1.53 7.29
CA PHE A 22 3.88 1.44 7.77
C PHE A 22 3.66 2.26 9.03
N VAL A 23 2.46 2.84 9.15
CA VAL A 23 1.94 3.46 10.38
C VAL A 23 0.51 3.04 10.60
N VAL A 24 0.04 3.10 11.85
CA VAL A 24 -1.37 2.89 12.20
C VAL A 24 -2.08 4.24 12.18
N SER A 25 -3.27 4.28 11.57
CA SER A 25 -4.11 5.48 11.49
C SER A 25 -5.58 5.14 11.71
N CYS A 26 -6.34 6.15 12.12
CA CYS A 26 -7.81 6.15 12.17
C CYS A 26 -8.40 7.33 11.38
N GLN A 27 -7.58 8.04 10.59
CA GLN A 27 -7.99 9.26 9.91
C GLN A 27 -8.89 8.94 8.70
N GLY A 28 -9.93 9.76 8.54
CA GLY A 28 -10.99 9.55 7.55
C GLY A 28 -11.30 10.80 6.72
N ASP A 29 -10.37 11.75 6.63
CA ASP A 29 -10.57 12.94 5.79
C ASP A 29 -10.49 12.53 4.32
N THR A 30 -11.63 12.62 3.62
CA THR A 30 -11.79 12.26 2.21
C THR A 30 -11.73 13.44 1.26
N GLN A 31 -11.50 14.66 1.77
CA GLN A 31 -11.66 15.91 1.02
C GLN A 31 -10.35 16.66 0.85
N THR A 32 -9.48 16.67 1.86
CA THR A 32 -8.25 17.49 1.81
C THR A 32 -7.21 16.88 0.87
N PRO A 33 -6.78 17.57 -0.21
CA PRO A 33 -5.75 17.08 -1.11
C PRO A 33 -4.34 17.29 -0.53
N GLY A 34 -3.37 16.56 -1.07
CA GLY A 34 -1.95 16.77 -0.79
C GLY A 34 -1.41 16.00 0.42
N TYR A 35 -0.09 16.12 0.62
CA TYR A 35 0.67 15.37 1.64
C TYR A 35 0.19 15.61 3.08
N VAL A 36 -0.45 16.74 3.36
CA VAL A 36 -1.03 17.03 4.68
C VAL A 36 -2.11 16.01 5.08
N ASN A 37 -2.67 15.27 4.11
CA ASN A 37 -3.65 14.23 4.32
C ASN A 37 -3.09 12.80 4.11
N GLN A 38 -1.78 12.62 4.35
CA GLN A 38 -1.06 11.35 4.14
C GLN A 38 -1.52 10.18 5.03
N TYR A 39 -2.33 10.42 6.05
CA TYR A 39 -2.77 9.38 7.00
C TYR A 39 -4.21 8.90 6.78
N SER A 40 -4.97 9.51 5.87
CA SER A 40 -6.39 9.18 5.69
C SER A 40 -6.63 8.14 4.62
N VAL A 41 -7.67 7.34 4.82
CA VAL A 41 -8.22 6.42 3.81
C VAL A 41 -9.39 7.07 3.07
N ILE A 42 -9.45 6.92 1.75
CA ILE A 42 -10.52 7.55 0.94
C ILE A 42 -11.92 6.96 1.25
N ALA A 43 -11.98 5.74 1.80
CA ALA A 43 -13.21 5.14 2.28
C ALA A 43 -13.82 5.89 3.48
N GLY A 44 -13.05 6.78 4.12
CA GLY A 44 -13.46 7.58 5.27
C GLY A 44 -13.40 6.85 6.61
N THR A 45 -13.34 5.52 6.62
CA THR A 45 -13.23 4.70 7.84
C THR A 45 -12.41 3.43 7.60
N ALA A 46 -11.95 2.79 8.68
CA ALA A 46 -11.35 1.45 8.64
C ALA A 46 -12.30 0.41 8.01
N ALA A 47 -11.77 -0.68 7.46
CA ALA A 47 -12.58 -1.77 6.94
C ALA A 47 -13.19 -2.59 8.09
N SER A 48 -12.47 -2.70 9.20
CA SER A 48 -12.94 -3.26 10.45
C SER A 48 -12.37 -2.49 11.65
N GLY A 49 -13.08 -2.53 12.78
CA GLY A 49 -12.64 -1.80 13.99
C GLY A 49 -12.48 -0.30 13.75
N ASP A 50 -11.52 0.30 14.44
CA ASP A 50 -11.30 1.75 14.45
C ASP A 50 -10.02 2.20 13.74
N ASN A 51 -9.11 1.26 13.41
CA ASN A 51 -7.78 1.57 12.90
C ASN A 51 -7.46 0.73 11.66
N PHE A 52 -6.60 1.28 10.80
CA PHE A 52 -6.03 0.61 9.64
C PHE A 52 -4.55 0.97 9.52
N ALA A 53 -3.80 0.25 8.68
CA ALA A 53 -2.43 0.59 8.36
C ALA A 53 -2.37 1.52 7.14
N VAL A 54 -1.48 2.50 7.16
CA VAL A 54 -1.07 3.28 5.98
C VAL A 54 0.34 2.85 5.63
N PHE A 55 0.55 2.44 4.38
CA PHE A 55 1.86 2.18 3.82
C PHE A 55 2.28 3.34 2.95
N PHE A 56 3.51 3.81 3.16
CA PHE A 56 4.20 4.79 2.33
C PHE A 56 5.55 4.22 1.88
N ARG A 57 5.75 4.21 0.56
CA ARG A 57 7.02 3.83 -0.05
C ARG A 57 7.89 5.04 -0.35
N ASP A 58 8.94 5.25 0.44
CA ASP A 58 10.06 6.12 0.08
C ASP A 58 11.15 5.31 -0.63
N SER A 59 11.43 5.64 -1.91
CA SER A 59 12.46 4.97 -2.72
C SER A 59 13.85 4.96 -2.09
N SER A 60 14.15 5.94 -1.23
CA SER A 60 15.44 6.12 -0.56
C SER A 60 15.69 5.11 0.57
N TYR A 61 14.63 4.46 1.07
CA TYR A 61 14.66 3.53 2.20
C TYR A 61 13.92 2.23 1.87
N PRO A 62 14.45 1.41 0.94
CA PRO A 62 13.78 0.19 0.47
C PRO A 62 13.53 -0.83 1.58
N GLU A 63 14.32 -0.86 2.65
CA GLU A 63 14.20 -1.82 3.74
C GLU A 63 12.95 -1.66 4.62
N ASN A 64 12.26 -0.52 4.57
CA ASN A 64 11.09 -0.24 5.41
C ASN A 64 9.78 -0.72 4.78
N ASN A 65 9.82 -1.32 3.60
CA ASN A 65 8.63 -1.76 2.87
C ASN A 65 8.17 -3.19 3.19
N GLU A 66 8.62 -3.77 4.30
CA GLU A 66 8.42 -5.18 4.61
C GLU A 66 7.31 -5.43 5.65
N LEU A 67 6.55 -6.51 5.46
CA LEU A 67 5.66 -7.13 6.43
C LEU A 67 6.13 -8.56 6.68
N SER A 68 6.45 -8.92 7.92
CA SER A 68 7.00 -10.24 8.26
C SER A 68 6.34 -10.84 9.51
N PHE A 69 6.56 -12.13 9.73
CA PHE A 69 6.13 -12.82 10.94
C PHE A 69 7.19 -12.71 12.03
N SER A 70 6.77 -12.50 13.29
CA SER A 70 7.71 -12.33 14.40
C SER A 70 8.56 -13.56 14.72
N ASP A 71 8.11 -14.74 14.30
CA ASP A 71 8.80 -16.02 14.51
C ASP A 71 9.81 -16.33 13.38
N ALA A 72 9.90 -15.45 12.38
CA ALA A 72 10.76 -15.61 11.21
C ALA A 72 10.56 -16.96 10.48
N SER A 73 9.36 -17.54 10.56
CA SER A 73 8.99 -18.74 9.81
C SER A 73 8.16 -18.36 8.57
N GLU A 74 8.04 -19.30 7.64
CA GLU A 74 7.18 -19.12 6.47
C GLU A 74 5.73 -19.44 6.82
N HIS A 75 4.81 -18.59 6.36
CA HIS A 75 3.38 -18.76 6.56
C HIS A 75 2.62 -18.44 5.28
N ARG A 76 1.34 -18.85 5.22
CA ARG A 76 0.45 -18.59 4.09
C ARG A 76 -0.46 -17.41 4.37
N PHE A 77 -0.29 -16.32 3.62
CA PHE A 77 -1.28 -15.25 3.60
C PHE A 77 -2.52 -15.69 2.82
N LYS A 78 -3.71 -15.46 3.39
CA LYS A 78 -5.00 -15.75 2.76
C LYS A 78 -5.55 -14.53 2.04
N SER A 79 -5.67 -13.41 2.75
CA SER A 79 -6.25 -12.21 2.19
C SER A 79 -5.80 -10.95 2.91
N ILE A 80 -5.99 -9.82 2.25
CA ILE A 80 -5.77 -8.49 2.80
C ILE A 80 -6.79 -7.52 2.18
N SER A 81 -7.27 -6.54 2.94
CA SER A 81 -8.10 -5.46 2.40
C SER A 81 -7.23 -4.28 2.03
N PHE A 82 -7.39 -3.75 0.81
CA PHE A 82 -6.74 -2.53 0.37
C PHE A 82 -7.75 -1.43 0.06
N CYS A 83 -7.35 -0.20 0.31
CA CYS A 83 -8.03 1.00 -0.19
C CYS A 83 -7.00 2.07 -0.52
N ASN A 84 -7.33 2.95 -1.48
CA ASN A 84 -6.46 4.09 -1.75
C ASN A 84 -6.34 4.99 -0.51
N ALA A 85 -5.13 5.47 -0.24
CA ALA A 85 -4.97 6.62 0.66
C ALA A 85 -5.64 7.85 0.02
N THR A 86 -6.23 8.74 0.83
CA THR A 86 -6.91 9.94 0.33
C THR A 86 -5.99 10.78 -0.54
N TYR A 87 -4.73 10.96 -0.12
CA TYR A 87 -3.76 11.71 -0.90
C TYR A 87 -3.58 11.14 -2.31
N SER A 88 -3.23 9.85 -2.44
CA SER A 88 -3.06 9.18 -3.74
C SER A 88 -4.34 9.22 -4.58
N TYR A 89 -5.50 8.98 -3.96
CA TYR A 89 -6.78 9.02 -4.65
C TYR A 89 -7.09 10.41 -5.24
N LEU A 90 -6.99 11.46 -4.43
CA LEU A 90 -7.29 12.83 -4.88
C LEU A 90 -6.28 13.33 -5.91
N SER A 91 -5.00 12.95 -5.75
CA SER A 91 -3.94 13.21 -6.72
C SER A 91 -4.27 12.59 -8.08
N MET A 92 -4.62 11.29 -8.14
CA MET A 92 -5.04 10.65 -9.39
C MET A 92 -6.33 11.25 -9.96
N LYS A 93 -7.30 11.63 -9.10
CA LYS A 93 -8.61 12.14 -9.53
C LYS A 93 -8.56 13.57 -10.09
N HIS A 94 -7.71 14.43 -9.52
CA HIS A 94 -7.71 15.87 -9.78
C HIS A 94 -6.38 16.42 -10.31
N GLY A 95 -5.30 15.66 -10.18
CA GLY A 95 -3.93 16.17 -10.32
C GLY A 95 -3.53 17.04 -9.14
N ASP A 96 -2.25 17.36 -9.06
CA ASP A 96 -1.68 18.31 -8.12
C ASP A 96 -0.43 18.99 -8.71
N ALA A 97 0.40 19.61 -7.87
CA ALA A 97 1.59 20.32 -8.33
C ALA A 97 2.69 19.38 -8.90
N PHE A 98 2.63 18.09 -8.59
CA PHE A 98 3.63 17.09 -8.96
C PHE A 98 3.06 16.00 -9.86
N SER A 99 1.82 15.57 -9.61
CA SER A 99 1.15 14.49 -10.33
C SER A 99 0.11 15.01 -11.31
N LYS A 100 -0.03 14.33 -12.45
CA LYS A 100 -1.12 14.61 -13.37
C LYS A 100 -2.41 13.94 -12.91
N LYS A 101 -3.54 14.51 -13.33
CA LYS A 101 -4.82 13.79 -13.29
C LYS A 101 -4.76 12.56 -14.20
N PHE A 102 -5.30 11.44 -13.75
CA PHE A 102 -5.39 10.22 -14.55
C PHE A 102 -6.45 10.33 -15.65
N GLU A 103 -6.09 9.85 -16.83
CA GLU A 103 -6.88 9.82 -18.06
C GLU A 103 -6.75 8.44 -18.74
N ASP A 104 -7.34 8.27 -19.94
CA ASP A 104 -7.29 7.01 -20.69
C ASP A 104 -5.83 6.54 -20.88
N GLY A 105 -5.59 5.27 -20.55
CA GLY A 105 -4.27 4.66 -20.58
C GLY A 105 -3.49 4.70 -19.26
N ASP A 106 -3.97 5.42 -18.24
CA ASP A 106 -3.27 5.50 -16.96
C ASP A 106 -3.51 4.30 -16.04
N TYR A 107 -2.56 4.04 -15.14
CA TYR A 107 -2.69 3.05 -14.09
C TYR A 107 -1.87 3.42 -12.86
N PHE A 108 -2.28 2.90 -11.71
CA PHE A 108 -1.50 2.86 -10.49
C PHE A 108 -1.69 1.49 -9.86
N LYS A 109 -0.58 0.80 -9.58
CA LYS A 109 -0.61 -0.55 -9.00
C LYS A 109 0.34 -0.69 -7.82
N LEU A 110 -0.10 -1.47 -6.85
CA LEU A 110 0.72 -2.04 -5.80
C LEU A 110 1.26 -3.39 -6.27
N ILE A 111 2.52 -3.65 -6.00
CA ILE A 111 3.19 -4.92 -6.28
C ILE A 111 3.60 -5.49 -4.93
N ILE A 112 3.14 -6.71 -4.63
CA ILE A 112 3.49 -7.44 -3.41
C ILE A 112 4.42 -8.56 -3.81
N HIS A 113 5.65 -8.53 -3.30
CA HIS A 113 6.67 -9.54 -3.50
C HIS A 113 6.71 -10.47 -2.30
N GLY A 114 6.70 -11.78 -2.53
CA GLY A 114 6.87 -12.80 -1.50
C GLY A 114 8.30 -13.34 -1.48
N TYR A 115 8.87 -13.51 -0.29
CA TYR A 115 10.22 -14.04 -0.10
C TYR A 115 10.23 -15.26 0.79
N ASP A 116 11.12 -16.22 0.52
CA ASP A 116 11.42 -17.35 1.41
C ASP A 116 12.29 -16.94 2.61
N ALA A 117 12.55 -17.89 3.51
CA ALA A 117 13.38 -17.69 4.71
C ALA A 117 14.84 -17.34 4.39
N GLU A 118 15.33 -17.71 3.20
CA GLU A 118 16.66 -17.35 2.69
C GLU A 118 16.71 -15.93 2.09
N GLY A 119 15.55 -15.26 1.98
CA GLY A 119 15.43 -13.90 1.45
C GLY A 119 15.42 -13.85 -0.09
N VAL A 120 15.10 -14.95 -0.76
CA VAL A 120 14.94 -15.03 -2.22
C VAL A 120 13.48 -14.78 -2.56
N GLU A 121 13.24 -13.93 -3.57
CA GLU A 121 11.89 -13.70 -4.07
C GLU A 121 11.35 -14.97 -4.73
N THR A 122 10.21 -15.47 -4.25
CA THR A 122 9.58 -16.69 -4.75
C THR A 122 8.42 -16.40 -5.70
N THR A 123 7.78 -15.23 -5.55
CA THR A 123 6.56 -14.88 -6.27
C THR A 123 6.22 -13.40 -6.10
N SER A 124 5.32 -12.89 -6.94
CA SER A 124 4.75 -11.57 -6.79
C SER A 124 3.30 -11.51 -7.24
N LYS A 125 2.57 -10.50 -6.72
CA LYS A 125 1.18 -10.22 -7.08
C LYS A 125 0.99 -8.74 -7.32
N GLU A 126 0.41 -8.42 -8.47
CA GLU A 126 0.03 -7.05 -8.81
C GLU A 126 -1.43 -6.76 -8.48
N ILE A 127 -1.68 -5.59 -7.92
CA ILE A 127 -3.01 -5.12 -7.53
C ILE A 127 -3.20 -3.72 -8.06
N TYR A 128 -4.18 -3.53 -8.94
CA TYR A 128 -4.50 -2.20 -9.45
C TYR A 128 -5.24 -1.40 -8.39
N LEU A 129 -4.68 -0.24 -8.05
CA LEU A 129 -5.27 0.80 -7.22
C LEU A 129 -5.97 1.86 -8.07
N ALA A 130 -5.59 1.95 -9.35
CA ALA A 130 -6.33 2.60 -10.42
C ALA A 130 -6.03 1.91 -11.78
N ASP A 131 -7.01 1.82 -12.67
CA ASP A 131 -6.84 1.32 -14.04
C ASP A 131 -7.80 2.04 -15.00
N PHE A 132 -7.22 2.88 -15.86
CA PHE A 132 -7.90 3.67 -16.88
C PHE A 132 -7.52 3.19 -18.29
N ARG A 133 -6.85 2.06 -18.41
CA ARG A 133 -6.50 1.46 -19.71
C ARG A 133 -7.72 0.78 -20.31
N GLU A 134 -7.70 0.62 -21.63
CA GLU A 134 -8.71 -0.16 -22.36
C GLU A 134 -10.15 0.34 -22.12
N GLY A 135 -10.33 1.66 -21.95
CA GLY A 135 -11.63 2.28 -21.72
C GLY A 135 -12.20 2.10 -20.30
N LYS A 136 -11.43 1.55 -19.36
CA LYS A 136 -11.81 1.48 -17.94
C LYS A 136 -11.75 2.86 -17.29
N GLN A 137 -12.46 3.01 -16.17
CA GLN A 137 -12.36 4.16 -15.26
C GLN A 137 -12.33 3.66 -13.82
N TYR A 138 -11.47 2.69 -13.55
CA TYR A 138 -11.37 2.07 -12.24
C TYR A 138 -10.54 2.95 -11.31
N LEU A 139 -11.19 3.57 -10.33
CA LEU A 139 -10.57 4.32 -9.25
C LEU A 139 -11.39 4.07 -7.96
N PRO A 140 -11.19 2.93 -7.29
CA PRO A 140 -11.99 2.54 -6.14
C PRO A 140 -11.74 3.48 -4.96
N ASN A 141 -12.84 3.84 -4.28
CA ASN A 141 -12.83 4.57 -3.01
C ASN A 141 -13.41 3.76 -1.84
N THR A 142 -13.47 2.44 -1.99
CA THR A 142 -13.95 1.49 -0.99
C THR A 142 -12.90 0.41 -0.75
N TRP A 143 -12.98 -0.26 0.39
CA TRP A 143 -12.12 -1.40 0.69
C TRP A 143 -12.37 -2.56 -0.27
N THR A 144 -11.29 -3.11 -0.82
CA THR A 144 -11.31 -4.28 -1.70
C THR A 144 -10.52 -5.40 -1.05
N VAL A 145 -11.16 -6.55 -0.83
CA VAL A 145 -10.51 -7.75 -0.32
C VAL A 145 -9.74 -8.41 -1.46
N ILE A 146 -8.44 -8.58 -1.28
CA ILE A 146 -7.55 -9.23 -2.22
C ILE A 146 -7.14 -10.59 -1.66
N ASP A 147 -7.36 -11.63 -2.44
CA ASP A 147 -6.82 -12.96 -2.18
C ASP A 147 -5.28 -12.94 -2.32
N LEU A 148 -4.57 -13.49 -1.35
CA LEU A 148 -3.10 -13.59 -1.35
C LEU A 148 -2.60 -15.03 -1.46
N THR A 149 -3.49 -16.02 -1.59
CA THR A 149 -3.10 -17.45 -1.58
C THR A 149 -2.14 -17.83 -2.72
N SER A 150 -2.14 -17.07 -3.83
CA SER A 150 -1.19 -17.22 -4.94
C SER A 150 0.27 -16.92 -4.54
N LEU A 151 0.50 -16.29 -3.39
CA LEU A 151 1.85 -16.05 -2.86
C LEU A 151 2.46 -17.30 -2.21
N GLY A 152 1.68 -18.35 -1.94
CA GLY A 152 2.19 -19.57 -1.33
C GLY A 152 2.66 -19.35 0.12
N GLU A 153 3.69 -20.09 0.52
CA GLU A 153 4.39 -19.94 1.80
C GLU A 153 5.52 -18.93 1.63
N VAL A 154 5.54 -17.93 2.50
CA VAL A 154 6.51 -16.83 2.47
C VAL A 154 6.89 -16.43 3.89
N ASN A 155 8.15 -16.04 4.06
CA ASN A 155 8.69 -15.49 5.30
C ASN A 155 8.28 -14.03 5.50
N LYS A 156 8.28 -13.27 4.41
CA LYS A 156 7.94 -11.85 4.39
C LYS A 156 7.31 -11.44 3.07
N LEU A 157 6.57 -10.33 3.13
CA LEU A 157 6.10 -9.57 1.98
C LEU A 157 6.87 -8.26 1.87
N ALA A 158 7.26 -7.86 0.67
CA ALA A 158 7.73 -6.50 0.39
C ALA A 158 6.77 -5.81 -0.58
N PHE A 159 6.54 -4.51 -0.36
CA PHE A 159 5.56 -3.73 -1.09
C PHE A 159 6.25 -2.68 -1.97
N ASP A 160 5.84 -2.60 -3.22
CA ASP A 160 6.32 -1.58 -4.15
C ASP A 160 5.19 -1.04 -5.02
N PHE A 161 5.45 0.05 -5.73
CA PHE A 161 4.44 0.70 -6.57
C PHE A 161 4.92 0.87 -8.02
N ALA A 162 3.97 0.88 -8.94
CA ALA A 162 4.18 1.33 -10.30
C ALA A 162 3.02 2.19 -10.77
N SER A 163 3.33 3.27 -11.48
CA SER A 163 2.35 4.18 -12.08
C SER A 163 2.71 4.47 -13.53
N SER A 164 1.72 4.85 -14.33
CA SER A 164 1.94 5.45 -15.65
C SER A 164 2.41 6.92 -15.55
N ASP A 165 2.13 7.60 -14.43
CA ASP A 165 2.56 8.98 -14.19
C ASP A 165 3.99 9.02 -13.66
N MET A 166 4.93 9.10 -14.61
CA MET A 166 6.38 9.09 -14.38
C MET A 166 7.00 10.42 -14.80
N GLY A 167 7.80 11.00 -13.91
CA GLY A 167 8.71 12.11 -14.18
C GLY A 167 10.15 11.64 -14.36
N ILE A 168 11.07 12.60 -14.56
CA ILE A 168 12.51 12.31 -14.69
C ILE A 168 13.15 11.74 -13.41
N TRP A 169 12.51 11.97 -12.26
CA TRP A 169 12.98 11.55 -10.94
C TRP A 169 12.28 10.29 -10.43
N GLY A 170 11.40 9.68 -11.22
CA GLY A 170 10.61 8.53 -10.82
C GLY A 170 9.10 8.79 -10.88
N MET A 171 8.35 7.99 -10.13
CA MET A 171 6.90 8.09 -10.07
C MET A 171 6.46 9.41 -9.44
N ASN A 172 5.54 10.13 -10.09
CA ASN A 172 4.96 11.35 -9.53
C ASN A 172 3.80 11.02 -8.58
N THR A 173 3.00 10.02 -8.94
CA THR A 173 1.83 9.59 -8.14
C THR A 173 2.25 9.29 -6.70
N PRO A 174 1.54 9.81 -5.68
CA PRO A 174 1.90 9.56 -4.29
C PRO A 174 1.86 8.06 -3.96
N ALA A 175 2.97 7.53 -3.45
CA ALA A 175 3.16 6.10 -3.18
C ALA A 175 2.55 5.66 -1.83
N TYR A 176 1.25 5.93 -1.63
CA TYR A 176 0.50 5.63 -0.41
C TYR A 176 -0.66 4.67 -0.69
N VAL A 177 -0.87 3.72 0.24
CA VAL A 177 -2.03 2.83 0.23
C VAL A 177 -2.44 2.49 1.66
N CYS A 178 -3.72 2.22 1.88
CA CYS A 178 -4.24 1.76 3.17
C CYS A 178 -4.49 0.24 3.13
N LEU A 179 -4.16 -0.43 4.23
CA LEU A 179 -4.30 -1.87 4.42
C LEU A 179 -5.10 -2.16 5.69
N ASP A 180 -5.94 -3.18 5.65
CA ASP A 180 -6.70 -3.67 6.81
C ASP A 180 -6.98 -5.17 6.65
N ASN A 181 -7.46 -5.84 7.69
CA ASN A 181 -7.91 -7.24 7.66
C ASN A 181 -6.88 -8.20 7.02
N ILE A 182 -5.64 -8.18 7.52
CA ILE A 182 -4.61 -9.14 7.10
C ILE A 182 -4.93 -10.50 7.71
N ILE A 183 -5.22 -11.49 6.85
CA ILE A 183 -5.57 -12.85 7.25
C ILE A 183 -4.51 -13.82 6.74
N PHE A 184 -4.03 -14.71 7.60
CA PHE A 184 -3.06 -15.77 7.29
C PHE A 184 -3.50 -17.12 7.91
N GLU A 185 -2.84 -18.22 7.54
CA GLU A 185 -3.04 -19.53 8.17
C GLU A 185 -2.46 -19.56 9.59
N GLU A 186 -3.19 -20.14 10.53
CA GLU A 186 -2.72 -20.33 11.93
C GLU A 186 -1.71 -21.47 12.04
#